data_AF-A0A074YCZ2-F1
#
_entry.id   AF-A0A074YCZ2-F1
#
_cell.length_a   1.000
_cell.length_b   1.000
_cell.length_c   1.000
_cell.angle_alpha   90.00
_cell.angle_beta   90.00
_cell.angle_gamma   90.00
#
_symmetry.space_group_name_H-M   'P 1'
#
loop_
_entity.id
_entity.type
_entity.pdbx_description
1 polymer ?
#
loop_
_entity_poly.entity_id
_entity_poly.type
_entity_poly.pdbx_seq_one_letter_code
_entity_poly.pdbx_strand_id
1 'polypeptide(L)'
;MTKSKHNHSRKPSNAYSTLPTHSTTHSSDSETSSPASSKKSSTPSIDISDIHSHLSTLEDELKISLSNVILQSLNKMRAQGQDGKVDKWEEGVDELMGSCRKEVDYHVHALADQLWEKRG
;
A
#
# COMPACT_ATOMS: atom_id res chain seq x y z
N MET A 1 61.06 -4.47 1.05
CA MET A 1 61.10 -3.35 2.02
C MET A 1 59.90 -2.47 1.69
N THR A 2 58.96 -2.11 2.56
CA THR A 2 58.91 -1.98 4.02
C THR A 2 57.59 -2.54 4.60
N LYS A 3 57.71 -3.23 5.73
CA LYS A 3 56.63 -3.62 6.65
C LYS A 3 56.34 -2.47 7.63
N SER A 4 55.13 -2.38 8.16
CA SER A 4 54.77 -2.17 9.59
C SER A 4 53.34 -1.59 9.68
N LYS A 5 52.30 -2.31 10.08
CA LYS A 5 51.88 -2.89 11.38
C LYS A 5 51.14 -1.92 12.32
N HIS A 6 49.94 -2.38 12.68
CA HIS A 6 49.25 -2.27 13.97
C HIS A 6 48.55 -0.95 14.34
N ASN A 7 47.23 -1.01 14.56
CA ASN A 7 46.77 -1.31 15.93
C ASN A 7 45.34 -1.87 15.97
N HIS A 8 45.19 -2.95 16.75
CA HIS A 8 43.94 -3.61 17.07
C HIS A 8 43.25 -2.98 18.30
N SER A 9 41.93 -3.10 18.31
CA SER A 9 41.06 -3.34 19.48
C SER A 9 40.98 -2.29 20.60
N ARG A 10 39.75 -1.84 20.87
CA ARG A 10 39.04 -1.89 22.17
C ARG A 10 37.74 -1.06 22.04
N LYS A 11 36.57 -1.70 21.90
CA LYS A 11 35.65 -2.26 22.91
C LYS A 11 34.48 -1.30 23.20
N PRO A 12 33.29 -1.83 23.55
CA PRO A 12 32.02 -1.10 23.58
C PRO A 12 31.85 -0.29 24.86
N SER A 13 31.29 0.90 24.74
CA SER A 13 30.96 1.76 25.88
C SER A 13 29.64 1.33 26.51
N ASN A 14 29.70 0.37 27.42
CA ASN A 14 28.68 0.20 28.46
C ASN A 14 29.20 0.89 29.72
N ALA A 15 28.62 2.04 30.08
CA ALA A 15 28.88 2.68 31.37
C ALA A 15 27.61 3.39 31.84
N TYR A 16 27.00 2.79 32.86
CA TYR A 16 26.03 3.38 33.77
C TYR A 16 26.39 4.83 34.12
N SER A 17 25.42 5.75 34.02
CA SER A 17 25.43 6.98 34.81
C SER A 17 24.30 6.91 35.83
N THR A 18 24.73 6.53 37.03
CA THR A 18 24.23 6.89 38.37
C THR A 18 22.94 7.72 38.45
N LEU A 19 21.95 7.10 39.10
CA LEU A 19 20.75 7.65 39.71
C LEU A 19 20.98 9.02 40.40
N PRO A 20 20.06 9.99 40.26
CA PRO A 20 19.96 11.10 41.20
C PRO A 20 19.35 10.61 42.51
N THR A 21 20.19 10.47 43.54
CA THR A 21 19.76 10.33 44.93
C THR A 21 19.18 11.67 45.39
N HIS A 22 17.88 11.72 45.67
CA HIS A 22 17.30 12.77 46.51
C HIS A 22 16.75 12.10 47.76
N SER A 23 17.35 12.43 48.90
CA SER A 23 16.86 12.05 50.23
C SER A 23 16.37 13.29 50.96
N THR A 24 15.27 13.10 51.71
CA THR A 24 14.78 13.80 52.92
C THR A 24 13.29 14.16 52.76
N THR A 25 12.37 13.26 53.15
CA THR A 25 11.65 13.09 54.44
C THR A 25 10.43 14.02 54.63
N HIS A 26 9.25 13.41 54.84
CA HIS A 26 8.20 13.68 55.86
C HIS A 26 6.74 13.55 55.37
N SER A 27 6.03 12.62 56.04
CA SER A 27 4.60 12.59 56.44
C SER A 27 3.43 12.36 55.46
N SER A 28 2.83 11.17 55.65
CA SER A 28 1.41 10.82 55.87
C SER A 28 0.29 11.18 54.88
N ASP A 29 -0.36 10.09 54.44
CA ASP A 29 -1.80 9.87 54.19
C ASP A 29 -2.52 10.76 53.18
N SER A 30 -2.82 10.19 52.01
CA SER A 30 -4.16 10.28 51.38
C SER A 30 -4.30 9.26 50.25
N GLU A 31 -5.43 8.55 50.29
CA GLU A 31 -5.84 7.50 49.35
C GLU A 31 -6.20 8.05 47.96
N THR A 32 -6.16 7.13 46.97
CA THR A 32 -6.83 7.20 45.65
C THR A 32 -6.28 8.24 44.67
N SER A 33 -5.99 8.00 43.39
CA SER A 33 -6.61 7.13 42.41
C SER A 33 -5.62 6.90 41.26
N SER A 34 -5.42 5.66 40.83
CA SER A 34 -5.06 5.38 39.43
C SER A 34 -6.39 5.13 38.69
N PRO A 35 -6.53 5.52 37.41
CA PRO A 35 -5.80 4.83 36.36
C PRO A 35 -5.11 5.76 35.37
N ALA A 36 -4.00 5.25 34.84
CA ALA A 36 -3.42 5.69 33.59
C ALA A 36 -4.54 5.85 32.55
N SER A 37 -4.70 7.06 32.02
CA SER A 37 -5.49 7.29 30.81
C SER A 37 -4.73 6.67 29.65
N SER A 38 -4.80 5.35 29.55
CA SER A 38 -4.55 4.64 28.32
C SER A 38 -5.65 5.07 27.36
N LYS A 39 -5.41 6.15 26.62
CA LYS A 39 -6.13 6.39 25.37
C LYS A 39 -5.89 5.15 24.52
N LYS A 40 -6.84 4.21 24.56
CA LYS A 40 -6.94 3.14 23.58
C LYS A 40 -7.01 3.84 22.23
N SER A 41 -5.86 3.92 21.56
CA SER A 41 -5.82 4.03 20.11
C SER A 41 -6.49 2.75 19.64
N SER A 42 -7.80 2.81 19.41
CA SER A 42 -8.49 1.80 18.61
C SER A 42 -7.95 1.96 17.20
N THR A 43 -6.83 1.29 16.93
CA THR A 43 -6.40 1.07 15.55
C THR A 43 -7.58 0.38 14.86
N PRO A 44 -8.13 0.93 13.76
CA PRO A 44 -9.14 0.21 13.01
C PRO A 44 -8.52 -1.12 12.58
N SER A 45 -8.99 -2.21 13.18
CA SER A 45 -8.60 -3.55 12.80
C SER A 45 -9.31 -3.83 11.49
N ILE A 46 -8.66 -3.51 10.38
CA ILE A 46 -9.17 -3.86 9.05
C ILE A 46 -9.20 -5.39 9.00
N ASP A 47 -10.39 -5.97 8.84
CA ASP A 47 -10.53 -7.41 8.63
C ASP A 47 -9.94 -7.77 7.27
N ILE A 48 -8.96 -8.68 7.30
CA ILE A 48 -8.28 -9.18 6.11
C ILE A 48 -9.28 -9.85 5.16
N SER A 49 -10.35 -10.44 5.72
CA SER A 49 -11.44 -11.08 4.97
C SER A 49 -12.18 -10.08 4.09
N ASP A 50 -12.44 -8.88 4.61
CA ASP A 50 -13.11 -7.80 3.87
C ASP A 50 -12.23 -7.27 2.73
N ILE A 51 -10.90 -7.23 2.91
CA ILE A 51 -9.96 -6.85 1.85
C ILE A 51 -9.99 -7.89 0.72
N HIS A 52 -9.93 -9.19 1.05
CA HIS A 52 -9.95 -10.25 0.05
C HIS A 52 -11.26 -10.29 -0.74
N SER A 53 -12.40 -10.08 -0.08
CA SER A 53 -13.69 -10.00 -0.77
C SER A 53 -13.73 -8.84 -1.77
N HIS A 54 -13.25 -7.66 -1.39
CA HIS A 54 -13.22 -6.48 -2.27
C HIS A 54 -12.29 -6.70 -3.47
N LEU A 55 -11.10 -7.30 -3.25
CA LEU A 55 -10.16 -7.63 -4.32
C LEU A 55 -10.78 -8.60 -5.32
N SER A 56 -11.50 -9.62 -4.85
CA SER A 56 -12.17 -10.59 -5.72
C SER A 56 -13.25 -9.92 -6.58
N THR A 57 -14.04 -9.01 -5.99
CA THR A 57 -15.08 -8.28 -6.75
C THR A 57 -14.47 -7.38 -7.81
N LEU A 58 -13.44 -6.61 -7.47
CA LEU A 58 -12.76 -5.73 -8.45
C LEU A 58 -12.07 -6.52 -9.56
N GLU A 59 -11.55 -7.71 -9.27
CA GLU A 59 -10.99 -8.61 -10.27
C GLU A 59 -12.06 -9.07 -11.28
N ASP A 60 -13.23 -9.46 -10.79
CA ASP A 60 -14.34 -9.89 -11.65
C ASP A 60 -14.89 -8.74 -12.49
N GLU A 61 -15.04 -7.54 -11.90
CA GLU A 61 -15.43 -6.32 -12.61
C GLU A 61 -14.43 -5.95 -13.72
N LEU A 62 -13.13 -6.00 -13.43
CA LEU A 62 -12.08 -5.73 -14.41
C LEU A 62 -12.12 -6.73 -15.57
N LYS A 63 -12.29 -8.02 -15.29
CA LYS A 63 -12.40 -9.07 -16.32
C LYS A 63 -13.61 -8.82 -17.22
N ILE A 64 -14.76 -8.50 -16.63
CA ILE A 64 -16.00 -8.22 -17.38
C ILE A 64 -15.82 -6.97 -18.24
N SER A 65 -15.27 -5.90 -17.67
CA SER A 65 -15.10 -4.63 -18.37
C SER A 65 -14.09 -4.73 -19.52
N LEU A 66 -12.93 -5.37 -19.30
CA LEU A 66 -11.97 -5.64 -20.36
C LEU A 66 -12.57 -6.50 -21.48
N SER A 67 -13.35 -7.52 -21.13
CA SER A 67 -14.03 -8.36 -22.14
C SER A 67 -14.97 -7.53 -23.00
N ASN A 68 -15.71 -6.59 -22.41
CA ASN A 68 -16.58 -5.68 -23.13
C ASN A 68 -15.80 -4.71 -24.03
N VAL A 69 -14.72 -4.11 -23.53
CA VAL A 69 -13.85 -3.22 -24.31
C VAL A 69 -13.25 -3.93 -25.52
N ILE A 70 -12.74 -5.15 -25.32
CA ILE A 70 -12.19 -5.98 -26.40
C ILE A 70 -13.28 -6.28 -27.43
N LEU A 71 -14.46 -6.73 -27.00
CA LEU A 71 -15.55 -7.10 -27.91
C LEU A 71 -16.03 -5.91 -28.74
N GLN A 72 -16.21 -4.74 -28.11
CA GLN A 72 -16.62 -3.52 -28.79
C GLN A 72 -15.58 -3.07 -29.83
N SER A 73 -14.30 -3.09 -29.45
CA SER A 73 -13.20 -2.71 -30.34
C SER A 73 -13.07 -3.65 -31.53
N LEU A 74 -13.18 -4.97 -31.30
CA LEU A 74 -13.18 -5.97 -32.37
C LEU A 74 -14.37 -5.79 -33.34
N ASN A 75 -15.56 -5.49 -32.81
CA ASN A 75 -16.72 -5.20 -33.64
C ASN A 75 -16.53 -3.92 -34.47
N LYS A 76 -15.94 -2.88 -33.89
CA LYS A 76 -15.58 -1.63 -34.58
C LYS A 76 -14.57 -1.87 -35.70
N MET A 77 -13.49 -2.61 -35.42
CA MET A 77 -12.49 -2.98 -36.42
C MET A 77 -13.06 -3.87 -37.52
N ARG A 78 -13.98 -4.78 -37.19
CA ARG A 78 -14.69 -5.60 -38.19
C ARG A 78 -15.55 -4.74 -39.12
N ALA A 79 -16.27 -3.75 -38.57
CA ALA A 79 -17.08 -2.83 -39.37
C ALA A 79 -16.21 -1.94 -40.27
N GLN A 80 -15.05 -1.50 -39.79
CA GLN A 80 -14.11 -0.67 -40.54
C GLN A 80 -13.27 -1.45 -41.56
N GLY A 81 -12.98 -2.73 -41.28
CA GLY A 81 -12.15 -3.61 -42.12
C GLY A 81 -12.82 -4.09 -43.41
N GLN A 82 -14.12 -3.83 -43.60
CA GLN A 82 -14.77 -4.01 -44.90
C GLN A 82 -14.21 -3.06 -45.99
N ASP A 83 -13.48 -2.01 -45.61
CA ASP A 83 -12.84 -1.07 -46.53
C ASP A 83 -11.44 -1.51 -47.03
N GLY A 84 -10.88 -2.64 -46.56
CA GLY A 84 -9.67 -3.25 -47.12
C GLY A 84 -8.34 -2.53 -46.90
N LYS A 85 -8.22 -1.58 -45.97
CA LYS A 85 -6.95 -0.87 -45.67
C LYS A 85 -6.28 -1.43 -44.40
N VAL A 86 -5.05 -1.92 -44.55
CA VAL A 86 -4.21 -2.46 -43.46
C VAL A 86 -3.84 -1.39 -42.44
N ASP A 87 -3.60 -0.14 -42.87
CA ASP A 87 -3.24 0.97 -41.98
C ASP A 87 -4.33 1.27 -40.92
N LYS A 88 -5.61 1.06 -41.26
CA LYS A 88 -6.74 1.20 -40.32
C LYS A 88 -6.74 0.11 -39.23
N TRP A 89 -6.11 -1.03 -39.51
CA TRP A 89 -6.07 -2.17 -38.59
C TRP A 89 -5.04 -1.93 -37.49
N GLU A 90 -3.87 -1.40 -37.83
CA GLU A 90 -2.85 -1.02 -36.83
C GLU A 90 -3.37 0.08 -35.90
N GLU A 91 -4.00 1.12 -36.46
CA GLU A 91 -4.63 2.18 -35.66
C GLU A 91 -5.74 1.64 -34.73
N GLY A 92 -6.55 0.68 -35.20
CA GLY A 92 -7.57 0.03 -34.38
C GLY A 92 -7.00 -0.82 -33.23
N VAL A 93 -5.85 -1.47 -33.44
CA VAL A 93 -5.15 -2.22 -32.39
C VAL A 93 -4.56 -1.27 -31.35
N ASP A 94 -3.99 -0.14 -31.78
CA ASP A 94 -3.48 0.88 -30.87
C ASP A 94 -4.59 1.50 -30.01
N GLU A 95 -5.76 1.77 -30.61
CA GLU A 95 -6.95 2.25 -29.89
C GLU A 95 -7.46 1.22 -28.87
N LEU A 96 -7.50 -0.07 -29.23
CA LEU A 96 -7.84 -1.16 -28.32
C LEU A 96 -6.87 -1.23 -27.14
N MET A 97 -5.56 -1.24 -27.40
CA MET A 97 -4.55 -1.30 -26.35
C MET A 97 -4.59 -0.08 -25.44
N GLY A 98 -4.88 1.11 -25.99
CA GLY A 98 -5.12 2.33 -25.22
C GLY A 98 -6.35 2.23 -24.33
N SER A 99 -7.43 1.65 -24.83
CA SER A 99 -8.69 1.47 -24.08
C SER A 99 -8.53 0.46 -22.95
N CYS A 100 -7.88 -0.68 -23.19
CA CYS A 100 -7.57 -1.67 -22.16
C CYS A 100 -6.70 -1.08 -21.03
N ARG A 101 -5.70 -0.25 -21.37
CA ARG A 101 -4.85 0.42 -20.36
C ARG A 101 -5.67 1.34 -19.47
N LYS A 102 -6.54 2.17 -20.05
CA LYS A 102 -7.42 3.06 -19.28
C LYS A 102 -8.35 2.29 -18.34
N GLU A 103 -8.86 1.15 -18.80
CA GLU A 103 -9.76 0.31 -18.00
C GLU A 103 -9.05 -0.32 -16.78
N VAL A 104 -7.83 -0.81 -16.99
CA VAL A 104 -6.98 -1.31 -15.91
C VAL A 104 -6.63 -0.18 -14.95
N ASP A 105 -6.22 0.99 -15.46
CA ASP A 105 -5.88 2.14 -14.63
C ASP A 105 -7.06 2.58 -13.77
N TYR A 106 -8.28 2.60 -14.32
CA TYR A 106 -9.50 2.91 -13.57
C TYR A 106 -9.70 1.95 -12.39
N HIS A 107 -9.62 0.64 -12.61
CA HIS A 107 -9.81 -0.34 -11.54
C HIS A 107 -8.70 -0.30 -10.49
N VAL A 108 -7.46 -0.03 -10.90
CA VAL A 108 -6.32 0.16 -9.99
C VAL A 108 -6.53 1.40 -9.11
N HIS A 109 -7.01 2.52 -9.66
CA HIS A 109 -7.32 3.71 -8.88
C HIS A 109 -8.50 3.47 -7.94
N ALA A 110 -9.57 2.81 -8.40
CA ALA A 110 -10.70 2.45 -7.56
C ALA A 110 -10.27 1.57 -6.38
N LEU A 111 -9.35 0.63 -6.59
CA LEU A 111 -8.77 -0.17 -5.52
C LEU A 111 -7.95 0.69 -4.53
N ALA A 112 -7.12 1.60 -5.05
CA ALA A 112 -6.29 2.48 -4.23
C ALA A 112 -7.15 3.39 -3.35
N ASP A 113 -8.23 3.95 -3.89
CA ASP A 113 -9.18 4.80 -3.16
C ASP A 113 -9.88 4.01 -2.03
N GLN A 114 -10.35 2.79 -2.31
CA GLN A 114 -10.96 1.93 -1.29
C GLN A 114 -9.98 1.56 -0.17
N LEU A 115 -8.72 1.29 -0.50
CA LEU A 115 -7.68 1.00 0.49
C LEU A 115 -7.34 2.24 1.33
N TRP A 116 -7.35 3.43 0.71
CA TRP A 116 -7.11 4.69 1.39
C TRP A 116 -8.25 5.04 2.37
N GLU A 117 -9.50 4.94 1.94
CA GLU A 117 -10.68 5.17 2.79
C GLU A 117 -10.72 4.23 4.01
N LYS A 118 -10.33 2.96 3.84
CA LYS A 118 -10.27 2.01 4.96
C LYS A 118 -9.12 2.28 5.93
N ARG A 119 -8.10 3.05 5.53
CA ARG A 119 -6.90 3.32 6.36
C ARG A 119 -7.11 4.46 7.38
N GLY A 120 -8.03 5.39 7.10
CA GLY A 120 -8.33 6.55 7.96
C GLY A 120 -7.35 7.70 7.77
#